data_AF-A0A919ZWI7-F1
#
_entry.id   AF-A0A919ZWI7-F1
#
_cell.length_a   1.000
_cell.length_b   1.000
_cell.length_c   1.000
_cell.angle_alpha   90.00
_cell.angle_beta   90.00
_cell.angle_gamma   90.00
#
_symmetry.space_group_name_H-M   'P 1'
#
loop_
_entity.id
_entity.type
_entity.pdbx_description
1 polymer ?
#
loop_
_entity_poly.entity_id
_entity_poly.type
_entity_poly.pdbx_seq_one_letter_code
_entity_poly.pdbx_strand_id
1 'polypeptide(L)' 'MNQFLIQGPLKEALTWGDDYELCFTVPQRREKKINDLAKSLKIKITNIGKITKSKGIKIYNEEKRVYLKQKGYNHFKK' A
#
# COMPACT_ATOMS: atom_id res chain seq x y z
N MET A 1 8.00 19.44 -15.51
CA MET A 1 8.52 18.13 -15.06
C MET A 1 7.49 17.06 -15.37
N ASN A 2 7.79 16.11 -16.25
CA ASN A 2 6.87 15.01 -16.56
C ASN A 2 6.77 14.07 -15.36
N GLN A 3 5.58 14.01 -14.76
CA GLN A 3 5.29 13.05 -13.70
C GLN A 3 4.91 11.71 -14.30
N PHE A 4 5.50 10.62 -13.81
CA PHE A 4 5.10 9.28 -14.22
C PHE A 4 3.84 8.87 -13.47
N LEU A 5 2.77 8.61 -14.21
CA LEU A 5 1.51 8.15 -13.66
C LEU A 5 1.56 6.64 -13.43
N ILE A 6 0.93 6.21 -12.35
CA ILE A 6 0.68 4.80 -12.06
C ILE A 6 -0.28 4.20 -13.10
N GLN A 7 -0.01 2.97 -13.53
CA GLN A 7 -0.76 2.24 -14.55
C GLN A 7 -0.89 0.75 -14.19
N GLY A 8 -1.81 0.05 -14.86
CA GLY A 8 -1.96 -1.40 -14.75
C GLY A 8 -2.34 -1.88 -13.35
N PRO A 9 -1.91 -3.11 -12.97
CA PRO A 9 -2.33 -3.76 -11.72
C PRO A 9 -2.06 -2.94 -10.46
N LEU A 10 -0.97 -2.17 -10.42
CA LEU A 10 -0.65 -1.32 -9.27
C LEU A 10 -1.68 -0.20 -9.09
N LYS A 11 -2.22 0.35 -10.19
CA LYS A 11 -3.29 1.37 -10.12
C LYS A 11 -4.56 0.77 -9.55
N GLU A 12 -4.93 -0.43 -10.00
CA GLU A 12 -6.13 -1.15 -9.55
C GLU A 12 -6.05 -1.47 -8.06
N ALA A 13 -4.94 -2.08 -7.62
CA ALA A 13 -4.68 -2.41 -6.22
C ALA A 13 -4.73 -1.21 -5.26
N LEU A 14 -4.48 0.01 -5.75
CA LEU A 14 -4.52 1.23 -4.93
C LEU A 14 -5.85 1.99 -4.99
N THR A 15 -6.80 1.63 -5.88
CA THR A 15 -8.01 2.43 -6.09
C THR A 15 -9.33 1.69 -6.10
N TRP A 16 -9.33 0.39 -6.36
CA TRP A 16 -10.56 -0.36 -6.60
C TRP A 16 -11.31 -0.67 -5.31
N GLY A 17 -10.62 -1.24 -4.31
CA GLY A 17 -11.21 -1.64 -3.03
C GLY A 17 -11.88 -3.02 -3.11
N ASP A 18 -12.83 -3.28 -2.20
CA ASP A 18 -13.50 -4.58 -2.00
C ASP A 18 -12.57 -5.77 -1.69
N ASP A 19 -11.34 -5.49 -1.25
CA ASP A 19 -10.38 -6.53 -0.84
C ASP A 19 -10.73 -7.15 0.53
N TYR A 20 -11.37 -6.37 1.41
CA TYR A 20 -11.65 -6.74 2.81
C TYR A 20 -10.40 -7.22 3.60
N GLU A 21 -9.21 -6.78 3.18
CA GLU A 21 -7.93 -7.11 3.79
C GLU A 21 -7.55 -6.16 4.93
N LEU A 22 -6.66 -6.62 5.82
CA LEU A 22 -6.09 -5.79 6.89
C LEU A 22 -4.83 -5.05 6.41
N CYS A 23 -4.89 -3.72 6.37
CA CYS A 23 -3.72 -2.86 6.21
C CYS A 23 -3.29 -2.30 7.58
N PHE A 24 -2.11 -2.68 8.05
CA PHE A 24 -1.64 -2.35 9.40
C PHE A 24 -0.15 -1.97 9.43
N THR A 25 0.28 -1.40 10.55
CA THR A 25 1.67 -1.01 10.78
C THR A 25 2.26 -1.78 11.96
N VAL A 26 3.56 -2.09 11.91
CA VAL A 26 4.29 -2.74 13.00
C VAL A 26 5.58 -1.98 13.29
N PRO A 27 5.94 -1.73 14.57
CA PRO A 27 7.25 -1.21 14.91
C PRO A 27 8.35 -2.17 14.42
N GLN A 28 9.41 -1.65 13.79
CA GLN A 28 10.48 -2.46 13.20
C GLN A 28 11.02 -3.56 14.13
N ARG A 29 11.19 -3.25 15.43
CA ARG A 29 11.62 -4.23 16.45
C ARG A 29 10.70 -5.45 16.63
N ARG A 30 9.49 -5.43 16.07
CA ARG A 30 8.48 -6.51 16.14
C ARG A 30 8.26 -7.21 14.80
N GLU A 31 9.02 -6.87 13.75
CA GLU A 31 8.89 -7.46 12.41
C GLU A 31 9.04 -8.99 12.43
N LYS A 32 10.05 -9.50 13.15
CA LYS A 32 10.21 -10.96 13.31
C LYS A 32 8.97 -11.59 13.97
N LYS A 33 8.46 -10.97 15.04
CA LYS A 33 7.31 -11.48 15.80
C LYS A 33 6.04 -11.57 14.94
N ILE A 34 5.78 -10.57 14.09
CA ILE A 34 4.59 -10.60 13.22
C ILE A 34 4.75 -11.64 12.10
N ASN A 35 5.95 -11.79 11.54
CA ASN A 35 6.23 -12.81 10.52
C ASN A 35 6.08 -14.24 11.08
N ASP A 36 6.60 -14.49 12.29
CA ASP A 36 6.45 -15.78 12.97
C ASP A 36 4.97 -16.09 13.24
N LEU A 37 4.20 -15.09 13.71
CA LEU A 37 2.76 -15.23 13.95
C LEU A 37 2.00 -15.53 12.65
N ALA A 38 2.23 -14.75 11.59
CA ALA A 38 1.60 -14.96 10.29
C ALA A 38 1.88 -16.37 9.75
N LYS A 39 3.13 -16.84 9.87
CA LYS A 39 3.51 -18.22 9.52
C LYS A 39 2.74 -19.27 10.33
N SER A 40 2.64 -19.09 11.66
CA SER A 40 1.89 -20.02 12.51
C SER A 40 0.40 -20.09 12.19
N LEU A 41 -0.19 -18.94 11.81
CA LEU A 41 -1.59 -18.84 11.42
C LEU A 41 -1.84 -19.23 9.96
N LYS A 42 -0.77 -19.49 9.19
CA LYS A 42 -0.81 -19.73 7.74
C LYS A 42 -1.48 -18.58 6.97
N ILE A 43 -1.29 -17.35 7.44
CA ILE A 43 -1.78 -16.13 6.80
C ILE A 43 -0.62 -15.48 6.05
N LYS A 44 -0.85 -15.09 4.80
CA LYS A 44 0.12 -14.32 4.02
C LYS A 44 0.08 -12.87 4.47
N ILE A 45 1.23 -12.31 4.81
CA ILE A 45 1.42 -10.87 4.99
C ILE A 45 2.49 -10.38 4.03
N THR A 46 2.46 -9.10 3.67
CA THR A 46 3.44 -8.50 2.77
C THR A 46 3.79 -7.11 3.27
N ASN A 47 5.08 -6.86 3.49
CA ASN A 47 5.56 -5.52 3.81
C ASN A 47 5.55 -4.68 2.53
N ILE A 48 4.67 -3.67 2.47
CA ILE A 48 4.47 -2.81 1.30
C ILE A 48 5.06 -1.40 1.48
N GLY A 49 5.79 -1.13 2.58
CA GLY A 49 6.40 0.17 2.79
C GLY A 49 6.71 0.51 4.24
N LYS A 50 6.87 1.80 4.52
CA LYS A 50 7.21 2.32 5.84
C LYS A 50 6.49 3.62 6.15
N ILE A 51 6.10 3.79 7.42
CA ILE A 51 5.63 5.07 7.94
C ILE A 51 6.81 6.03 8.05
N THR A 52 6.60 7.29 7.67
CA THR A 52 7.62 8.34 7.75
C THR A 52 7.06 9.58 8.43
N LYS A 53 7.93 10.49 8.86
CA LYS A 53 7.52 11.80 9.41
C LYS A 53 6.94 12.75 8.34
N SER A 54 7.12 12.45 7.06
CA SER A 54 6.61 13.29 5.96
C SER A 54 5.10 13.17 5.85
N LYS A 55 4.41 14.28 5.57
CA LYS A 55 2.99 14.27 5.23
C LYS A 55 2.77 13.68 3.84
N GLY A 56 1.63 13.01 3.66
CA GLY A 56 1.20 12.43 2.39
C GLY A 56 1.83 11.06 2.09
N ILE A 57 1.38 10.46 0.98
CA ILE A 57 1.81 9.14 0.54
C ILE A 57 2.78 9.31 -0.63
N LYS A 58 3.92 8.61 -0.58
CA LYS A 58 4.86 8.49 -1.70
C LYS A 58 4.77 7.07 -2.24
N ILE A 59 4.43 6.93 -3.51
CA ILE A 59 4.28 5.65 -4.18
C ILE A 59 5.49 5.43 -5.08
N TYR A 60 6.04 4.23 -5.02
CA TYR A 60 7.14 3.80 -5.86
C TYR A 60 6.69 2.56 -6.63
N ASN A 61 6.95 2.56 -7.93
CA ASN A 61 6.93 1.35 -8.74
C ASN A 61 8.39 1.01 -9.01
N GLU A 62 8.87 -0.09 -8.42
CA GLU A 62 10.30 -0.38 -8.32
C GLU A 62 11.04 0.81 -7.67
N GLU A 63 12.05 1.37 -8.32
CA GLU A 63 12.82 2.52 -7.81
C GLU A 63 12.19 3.87 -8.21
N LYS A 64 11.15 3.85 -9.04
CA LYS A 64 10.62 5.04 -9.69
C LYS A 64 9.43 5.60 -8.93
N ARG A 65 9.53 6.88 -8.54
CA ARG A 65 8.41 7.61 -7.93
C ARG A 65 7.30 7.82 -8.95
N VAL A 66 6.10 7.35 -8.62
CA VAL A 66 4.90 7.47 -9.45
C VAL A 66 3.80 8.23 -8.72
N TYR A 67 2.84 8.74 -9.50
CA TYR A 67 1.74 9.57 -9.00
C TYR A 67 0.39 8.95 -9.38
N LEU A 68 -0.54 9.02 -8.43
CA LEU A 68 -1.91 8.52 -8.61
C LEU A 68 -2.84 9.70 -8.93
N LYS A 69 -3.44 9.69 -10.12
CA LYS A 69 -4.39 10.73 -10.57
C LYS A 69 -5.82 10.46 -10.11
N GLN A 70 -6.19 9.19 -9.94
CA GLN A 70 -7.53 8.76 -9.56
C GLN A 70 -7.68 8.71 -8.03
N LYS A 71 -8.79 9.26 -7.52
CA LYS A 71 -9.19 9.05 -6.12
C LYS A 71 -9.88 7.69 -6.00
N GLY A 72 -9.75 7.03 -4.85
CA GLY A 72 -10.50 5.82 -4.52
C GLY A 72 -12.02 6.04 -4.52
N TYR A 73 -12.76 4.97 -4.22
CA TYR A 73 -14.22 4.96 -4.21
C TYR A 73 -14.82 6.11 -3.39
N ASN A 74 -15.90 6.70 -3.92
CA ASN A 74 -16.67 7.73 -3.26
C ASN A 74 -18.13 7.61 -3.72
N HIS A 75 -19.02 7.27 -2.78
CA HIS A 75 -20.45 7.03 -3.00
C HIS A 75 -21.18 8.13 -3.78
N PHE A 76 -20.75 9.39 -3.67
CA PHE A 76 -21.49 10.55 -4.19
C PHE A 76 -20.75 11.26 -5.32
N LYS A 77 -19.70 10.64 -5.85
CA LYS A 77 -18.94 11.23 -6.94
C LYS A 77 -19.75 11.12 -8.23
N LYS A 78 -20.15 12.27 -8.78
CA LYS A 78 -20.72 12.39 -10.14
C LYS A 78 -19.64 12.17 -11.20
#